data_AF-A0A2H0VED5-F1
#
_entry.id   AF-A0A2H0VED5-F1
#
_cell.length_a   1.000
_cell.length_b   1.000
_cell.length_c   1.000
_cell.angle_alpha   90.00
_cell.angle_beta   90.00
_cell.angle_gamma   90.00
#
_symmetry.space_group_name_H-M   'P 1'
#
loop_
_entity.id
_entity.type
_entity.pdbx_description
1 polymer ?
#
loop_
_entity_poly.entity_id
_entity_poly.type
_entity_poly.pdbx_seq_one_letter_code
_entity_poly.pdbx_strand_id
1 'polypeptide(L)'
;MNNEVNQIIKELIEQSPTLEKQKRELLKIVKKLLADKPDVVIDDKFLAKTRKQLFLRAKQLSKKNSQLNFINMFKLKLVTSVAVVVLVIAAGVLFLNTQSDLSPNRVAFENDQKLVSVSENAFGDLSGLMQSSSAFSGTREGSSRPQSGGGSDQAIGMGGGGGLGILPYYLPTSYKFVYTGESLDLTESQIEIVRRIKGQIGAEGVNGLLRSFDLGLANFSSFSGASLQNFTLTEDKDYGYLISVDLQNGTVSINQNWLRWPELRPLCNGSGCPADSEWLTVGDIPSDGKIIGIAERFLSEHGISTKNYGEPVVDEQWLIAYEAVVDKSQAWIPDTFSVIYPFQIDGKIVHDMSGRPTGMMVSVNTRYNRVIGVWNLTTQSFESSSYAAVTDPRKILDIVERGGIYNYYPEIAQSVVEIEIGTPSVELVQYYLPNGREEARELFVPALIFPILNPPQDAYYFQPNIVVPLAKEIIDSVDNQIRPL
;
A
#
# COMPACT_ATOMS: atom_id res chain seq x y z
N MET A 1 41.11 28.92 20.42
CA MET A 1 39.76 28.31 20.39
C MET A 1 38.91 28.55 21.64
N ASN A 2 39.12 27.92 22.81
CA ASN A 2 38.17 28.07 23.94
C ASN A 2 38.05 29.52 24.46
N ASN A 3 39.13 30.30 24.43
CA ASN A 3 39.09 31.71 24.85
C ASN A 3 38.34 32.62 23.86
N GLU A 4 38.47 32.38 22.56
CA GLU A 4 37.78 33.17 21.52
C GLU A 4 36.27 32.90 21.52
N VAL A 5 35.86 31.64 21.69
CA VAL A 5 34.44 31.27 21.81
C VAL A 5 33.81 31.92 23.05
N ASN A 6 34.51 31.87 24.19
CA ASN A 6 34.00 32.50 25.42
C ASN A 6 33.92 34.02 25.30
N GLN A 7 34.86 34.64 24.58
CA GLN A 7 34.83 36.08 24.29
C GLN A 7 33.63 36.46 23.41
N ILE A 8 33.37 35.71 22.33
CA ILE A 8 32.20 35.91 21.46
C ILE A 8 30.89 35.80 22.25
N ILE A 9 30.78 34.79 23.11
CA ILE A 9 29.59 34.55 23.94
C ILE A 9 29.40 35.66 24.97
N LYS A 10 30.49 36.13 25.58
CA LYS A 10 30.47 37.25 26.52
C LYS A 10 30.00 38.54 25.85
N GLU A 11 30.54 38.87 24.68
CA GLU A 11 30.13 40.05 23.91
C GLU A 11 28.66 39.99 23.48
N LEU A 12 28.13 38.80 23.17
CA LEU A 12 26.71 38.61 22.81
C LEU A 12 25.77 38.84 23.97
N ILE A 13 26.15 38.36 25.15
CA ILE A 13 25.39 38.52 26.39
C ILE A 13 25.40 39.98 26.84
N GLU A 14 26.55 40.67 26.73
CA GLU A 14 26.65 42.10 27.04
C GLU A 14 25.75 42.95 26.15
N GLN A 15 25.59 42.56 24.88
CA GLN A 15 24.69 43.25 23.93
C GLN A 15 23.23 42.86 24.06
N SER A 16 22.93 41.65 24.56
CA SER A 16 21.57 41.19 24.80
C SER A 16 21.51 40.31 26.06
N PRO A 17 21.26 40.92 27.24
CA PRO A 17 21.30 40.21 28.53
C PRO A 17 20.33 39.03 28.63
N THR A 18 19.27 39.01 27.81
CA THR A 18 18.30 37.91 27.73
C THR A 18 18.92 36.60 27.24
N LEU A 19 20.06 36.65 26.53
CA LEU A 19 20.79 35.49 26.04
C LEU A 19 21.59 34.74 27.11
N GLU A 20 21.76 35.31 28.32
CA GLU A 20 22.45 34.61 29.43
C GLU A 20 21.79 33.26 29.73
N LYS A 21 20.44 33.19 29.63
CA LYS A 21 19.66 31.95 29.83
C LYS A 21 19.98 30.85 28.81
N GLN A 22 20.54 31.22 27.65
CA GLN A 22 20.82 30.31 26.52
C GLN A 22 22.32 30.10 26.28
N LYS A 23 23.17 30.60 27.18
CA LYS A 23 24.63 30.58 27.07
C LYS A 23 25.23 29.20 26.74
N ARG A 24 24.70 28.13 27.34
CA ARG A 24 25.16 26.75 27.08
C ARG A 24 24.89 26.29 25.65
N GLU A 25 23.74 26.65 25.08
CA GLU A 25 23.38 26.28 23.71
C GLU A 25 24.12 27.15 22.69
N LEU A 26 24.25 28.45 22.96
CA LEU A 26 25.07 29.35 22.14
C LEU A 26 26.52 28.87 22.05
N LEU A 27 27.09 28.39 23.16
CA LEU A 27 28.43 27.79 23.20
C LEU A 27 28.57 26.59 22.25
N LYS A 28 27.59 25.69 22.21
CA LYS A 28 27.60 24.52 21.32
C LYS A 28 27.52 24.94 19.86
N ILE A 29 26.64 25.88 19.54
CA ILE A 29 26.42 26.37 18.17
C ILE A 29 27.67 27.06 17.63
N VAL A 30 28.26 27.98 18.42
CA VAL A 30 29.48 28.69 18.02
C VAL A 30 30.65 27.72 17.83
N LYS A 31 30.79 26.70 18.68
CA LYS A 31 31.80 25.65 18.50
C LYS A 31 31.59 24.85 17.22
N LYS A 32 30.34 24.47 16.92
CA LYS A 32 30.01 23.72 15.70
C LYS A 32 30.28 24.54 14.43
N LEU A 33 29.93 25.82 14.44
CA LEU A 33 30.15 26.72 13.30
C LEU A 33 31.63 26.98 13.01
N LEU A 34 32.45 27.08 14.05
CA LEU A 34 33.91 27.23 13.88
C LEU A 34 34.56 25.90 13.45
N ALA A 35 34.01 24.76 13.86
CA ALA A 35 34.46 23.45 13.42
C ALA A 35 34.11 23.16 11.95
N ASP A 36 32.93 23.61 11.48
CA ASP A 36 32.46 23.36 10.11
C ASP A 36 33.14 24.25 9.05
N LYS A 37 33.86 25.31 9.45
CA LYS A 37 34.56 26.24 8.54
C LYS A 37 35.88 26.74 9.12
N PRO A 38 36.91 25.88 9.23
CA PRO A 38 38.20 26.24 9.85
C PRO A 38 38.99 27.29 9.06
N ASP A 39 38.78 27.41 7.75
CA ASP A 39 39.63 28.22 6.84
C ASP A 39 38.98 29.50 6.30
N VAL A 40 37.86 29.95 6.86
CA VAL A 40 37.26 31.22 6.42
C VAL A 40 38.07 32.39 6.97
N VAL A 41 38.90 32.99 6.12
CA VAL A 41 39.52 34.28 6.39
C VAL A 41 38.41 35.32 6.42
N ILE A 42 38.11 35.83 7.62
CA ILE A 42 37.11 36.88 7.82
C ILE A 42 37.73 38.21 7.36
N ASP A 43 37.71 38.44 6.05
CA ASP A 43 38.17 39.68 5.45
C ASP A 43 37.02 40.68 5.21
N ASP A 44 37.38 41.93 4.92
CA ASP A 44 36.40 43.01 4.71
C ASP A 44 35.46 42.73 3.52
N LYS A 45 35.91 41.95 2.53
CA LYS A 45 35.10 41.58 1.36
C LYS A 45 34.03 40.56 1.74
N PHE A 46 34.38 39.56 2.54
CA PHE A 46 33.46 38.57 3.09
C PHE A 46 32.39 39.27 3.94
N LEU A 47 32.80 40.22 4.79
CA LEU A 47 31.90 41.00 5.63
C LEU A 47 30.97 41.89 4.81
N ALA A 48 31.47 42.57 3.78
CA ALA A 48 30.66 43.40 2.90
C ALA A 48 29.63 42.58 2.10
N LYS A 49 30.04 41.42 1.57
CA LYS A 49 29.16 40.49 0.83
C LYS A 49 28.05 39.94 1.73
N THR A 50 28.41 39.53 2.95
CA THR A 50 27.47 38.98 3.94
C THR A 50 26.46 40.04 4.38
N ARG A 51 26.91 41.27 4.69
CA ARG A 51 26.00 42.40 5.00
C ARG A 51 25.03 42.70 3.86
N LYS A 52 25.51 42.72 2.61
CA LYS A 52 24.68 42.97 1.43
C LYS A 52 23.61 41.89 1.23
N GLN A 53 23.98 40.62 1.37
CA GLN A 53 23.04 39.49 1.24
C GLN A 53 21.97 39.52 2.34
N LEU A 54 22.37 39.84 3.57
CA LEU A 54 21.45 39.95 4.70
C LEU A 54 20.48 41.13 4.55
N PHE A 55 20.96 42.28 4.08
CA PHE A 55 20.11 43.44 3.82
C PHE A 55 19.08 43.17 2.72
N LEU A 56 19.47 42.50 1.64
CA LEU A 56 18.57 42.10 0.57
C LEU A 56 17.50 41.12 1.06
N ARG A 57 17.89 40.16 1.90
CA ARG A 57 16.97 39.16 2.47
C ARG A 57 15.99 39.80 3.48
N ALA A 58 16.48 40.69 4.33
CA ALA A 58 15.63 41.45 5.26
C ALA A 58 14.61 42.34 4.53
N LYS A 59 15.01 42.97 3.42
CA LYS A 59 14.12 43.80 2.59
C LYS A 59 13.05 42.97 1.86
N GLN A 60 13.37 41.74 1.43
CA GLN A 60 12.38 40.81 0.87
C GLN A 60 11.35 40.36 1.92
N LEU A 61 11.79 40.10 3.15
CA LEU A 61 10.92 39.63 4.24
C LEU A 61 10.03 40.75 4.82
N SER A 62 10.53 41.98 4.88
CA SER A 62 9.75 43.16 5.32
C SER A 62 8.55 43.48 4.41
N LYS A 63 8.54 43.03 3.15
CA LYS A 63 7.44 43.28 2.21
C LYS A 63 6.20 42.40 2.46
N LYS A 64 6.31 41.36 3.28
CA LYS A 64 5.24 40.36 3.49
C LYS A 64 4.55 40.44 4.86
N ASN A 65 5.04 41.25 5.79
CA ASN A 65 4.40 41.52 7.08
C ASN A 65 4.63 42.98 7.51
N SER A 66 3.61 43.81 7.30
CA SER A 66 3.54 45.17 7.82
C SER A 66 3.18 45.11 9.31
N GLN A 67 4.19 45.05 10.21
CA GLN A 67 4.12 45.61 11.58
C GLN A 67 5.36 45.38 12.49
N LEU A 68 6.53 44.99 11.96
CA LEU A 68 7.75 44.92 12.77
C LEU A 68 8.73 46.05 12.40
N ASN A 69 8.89 47.02 13.31
CA ASN A 69 9.83 48.14 13.25
C ASN A 69 11.30 47.68 13.40
N PHE A 70 11.77 46.84 12.47
CA PHE A 70 13.14 46.32 12.46
C PHE A 70 14.19 47.37 12.07
N ILE A 71 13.75 48.48 11.48
CA ILE A 71 14.62 49.54 10.92
C ILE A 71 15.31 50.37 12.02
N ASN A 72 14.74 50.44 13.24
CA ASN A 72 15.37 51.18 14.35
C ASN A 72 16.55 50.44 15.00
N MET A 73 16.72 49.14 14.77
CA MET A 73 17.82 48.37 15.37
C MET A 73 19.15 48.53 14.61
N PHE A 74 19.11 48.98 13.35
CA PHE A 74 20.29 49.13 12.50
C PHE A 74 20.96 50.52 12.55
N LYS A 75 20.47 51.43 13.40
CA LYS A 75 21.12 52.74 13.65
C LYS A 75 22.24 52.70 14.70
N LEU A 76 22.55 51.53 15.29
CA LEU A 76 23.72 51.39 16.15
C LEU A 76 25.00 51.44 15.30
N LYS A 77 25.83 52.48 15.50
CA LYS A 77 27.23 52.49 15.06
C LYS A 77 28.01 51.46 15.89
N LEU A 78 27.91 50.19 15.51
CA LEU A 78 28.64 49.10 16.15
C LEU A 78 29.96 48.86 15.42
N VAL A 79 31.03 49.31 16.09
CA VAL A 79 32.41 48.87 15.88
C VAL A 79 32.51 47.47 16.45
N THR A 80 32.37 46.47 15.58
CA THR A 80 33.10 45.19 15.49
C THR A 80 32.29 44.21 14.65
N SER A 81 32.98 43.58 13.69
CA SER A 81 32.43 42.74 12.62
C SER A 81 31.81 41.42 13.09
N VAL A 82 32.10 40.99 14.32
CA VAL A 82 31.67 39.71 14.88
C VAL A 82 30.24 39.73 15.42
N ALA A 83 29.81 40.84 16.02
CA ALA A 83 28.49 40.96 16.64
C ALA A 83 27.33 40.85 15.64
N VAL A 84 27.50 41.37 14.41
CA VAL A 84 26.47 41.35 13.36
C VAL A 84 26.25 39.94 12.81
N VAL A 85 27.32 39.16 12.63
CA VAL A 85 27.23 37.78 12.14
C VAL A 85 26.54 36.90 13.17
N VAL A 86 26.82 37.11 14.46
CA VAL A 86 26.21 36.28 15.49
C VAL A 86 24.79 36.72 15.85
N LEU A 87 24.42 38.00 15.74
CA LEU A 87 23.01 38.43 15.82
C LEU A 87 22.16 37.83 14.70
N VAL A 88 22.72 37.66 13.51
CA VAL A 88 22.06 37.03 12.36
C VAL A 88 21.92 35.53 12.55
N ILE A 89 22.93 34.88 13.10
CA ILE A 89 22.89 33.45 13.43
C ILE A 89 21.95 33.22 14.60
N ALA A 90 21.95 34.08 15.63
CA ALA A 90 21.03 34.00 16.75
C ALA A 90 19.58 34.26 16.32
N ALA A 91 19.34 35.24 15.43
CA ALA A 91 18.02 35.45 14.83
C ALA A 91 17.60 34.29 13.91
N GLY A 92 18.53 33.67 13.17
CA GLY A 92 18.28 32.49 12.36
C GLY A 92 17.98 31.24 13.20
N VAL A 93 18.73 31.03 14.28
CA VAL A 93 18.52 29.93 15.24
C VAL A 93 17.25 30.14 16.03
N LEU A 94 16.95 31.36 16.47
CA LEU A 94 15.68 31.69 17.12
C LEU A 94 14.51 31.55 16.16
N PHE A 95 14.65 31.88 14.87
CA PHE A 95 13.59 31.69 13.86
C PHE A 95 13.40 30.21 13.47
N LEU A 96 14.47 29.41 13.47
CA LEU A 96 14.39 27.96 13.27
C LEU A 96 13.84 27.23 14.52
N ASN A 97 14.13 27.72 15.73
CA ASN A 97 13.57 27.21 17.00
C ASN A 97 12.21 27.81 17.39
N THR A 98 11.70 28.84 16.71
CA THR A 98 10.31 29.28 16.87
C THR A 98 9.39 28.68 15.81
N GLN A 99 9.94 28.00 14.79
CA GLN A 99 9.16 27.10 13.94
C GLN A 99 8.97 25.70 14.54
N SER A 100 9.64 25.36 15.65
CA SER A 100 9.46 24.05 16.31
C SER A 100 8.21 23.93 17.19
N ASP A 101 7.40 24.99 17.30
CA ASP A 101 6.05 24.95 17.93
C ASP A 101 4.90 25.01 16.90
N LEU A 102 5.22 24.95 15.60
CA LEU A 102 4.30 24.30 14.68
C LEU A 102 4.53 22.81 14.89
N SER A 103 3.79 22.18 15.80
CA SER A 103 3.51 20.75 15.65
C SER A 103 3.15 20.58 14.18
N PRO A 104 3.98 19.92 13.35
CA PRO A 104 3.59 19.73 11.98
C PRO A 104 2.29 18.95 12.11
N ASN A 105 1.22 19.47 11.52
CA ASN A 105 0.06 18.68 11.17
C ASN A 105 0.58 17.56 10.26
N ARG A 106 1.18 16.53 10.87
CA ARG A 106 1.73 15.38 10.19
C ARG A 106 0.49 14.62 9.75
N VAL A 107 0.28 14.63 8.45
CA VAL A 107 -0.59 13.64 7.81
C VAL A 107 0.14 12.31 8.01
N ALA A 108 -0.15 11.64 9.11
CA ALA A 108 0.49 10.39 9.48
C ALA A 108 -0.39 9.24 9.01
N PHE A 109 0.14 8.43 8.11
CA PHE A 109 -0.37 7.08 7.90
C PHE A 109 0.20 6.25 9.05
N GLU A 110 -0.62 6.03 10.08
CA GLU A 110 -0.21 5.13 11.16
C GLU A 110 -0.07 3.72 10.57
N ASN A 111 1.16 3.21 10.64
CA ASN A 111 1.48 1.83 10.24
C ASN A 111 1.53 0.89 11.44
N ASP A 112 1.35 1.39 12.67
CA ASP A 112 1.16 0.52 13.82
C ASP A 112 -0.26 -0.03 13.80
N GLN A 113 -0.37 -1.35 13.90
CA GLN A 113 -1.66 -2.01 13.95
C GLN A 113 -2.40 -1.58 15.23
N LYS A 114 -3.61 -1.05 15.06
CA LYS A 114 -4.53 -0.72 16.15
C LYS A 114 -5.77 -1.56 16.00
N LEU A 115 -6.09 -2.36 17.02
CA LEU A 115 -7.30 -3.16 17.07
C LEU A 115 -8.11 -2.74 18.31
N VAL A 116 -9.34 -2.27 18.10
CA VAL A 116 -10.24 -1.83 19.16
C VAL A 116 -11.48 -2.71 19.19
N SER A 117 -11.74 -3.36 20.32
CA SER A 117 -12.97 -4.13 20.49
C SER A 117 -14.18 -3.20 20.63
N VAL A 118 -15.25 -3.50 19.89
CA VAL A 118 -16.55 -2.82 19.95
C VAL A 118 -17.64 -3.79 20.42
N SER A 119 -18.88 -3.31 20.56
CA SER A 119 -19.99 -4.15 21.03
C SER A 119 -20.20 -5.39 20.16
N GLU A 120 -20.82 -6.43 20.72
CA GLU A 120 -21.22 -7.63 19.98
C GLU A 120 -22.11 -7.27 18.79
N ASN A 121 -21.93 -7.98 17.67
CA ASN A 121 -22.66 -7.77 16.41
C ASN A 121 -22.63 -6.32 15.88
N ALA A 122 -21.59 -5.53 16.19
CA ALA A 122 -21.50 -4.11 15.83
C ALA A 122 -21.39 -3.84 14.32
N PHE A 123 -21.13 -4.86 13.51
CA PHE A 123 -21.07 -4.73 12.05
C PHE A 123 -22.40 -5.06 11.38
N GLY A 124 -23.42 -5.44 12.16
CA GLY A 124 -24.75 -5.79 11.68
C GLY A 124 -24.80 -7.21 11.10
N ASP A 125 -25.82 -7.46 10.29
CA ASP A 125 -26.09 -8.75 9.64
C ASP A 125 -24.99 -9.09 8.61
N LEU A 126 -24.41 -10.29 8.74
CA LEU A 126 -23.37 -10.84 7.88
C LEU A 126 -23.90 -11.68 6.71
N SER A 127 -25.20 -11.95 6.63
CA SER A 127 -25.82 -12.77 5.58
C SER A 127 -25.62 -12.19 4.17
N GLY A 128 -25.43 -10.87 4.06
CA GLY A 128 -25.08 -10.16 2.83
C GLY A 128 -23.67 -10.41 2.29
N LEU A 129 -22.77 -11.03 3.07
CA LEU A 129 -21.40 -11.32 2.64
C LEU A 129 -21.33 -12.31 1.48
N MET A 130 -22.35 -13.18 1.34
CA MET A 130 -22.34 -14.21 0.30
C MET A 130 -22.89 -13.74 -1.06
N GLN A 131 -23.64 -12.64 -1.09
CA GLN A 131 -24.20 -12.11 -2.35
C GLN A 131 -23.19 -11.28 -3.15
N SER A 132 -22.10 -10.81 -2.52
CA SER A 132 -21.11 -9.95 -3.17
C SER A 132 -20.14 -10.71 -4.10
N SER A 133 -20.03 -12.03 -3.96
CA SER A 133 -19.18 -12.89 -4.80
C SER A 133 -19.71 -13.04 -6.24
N SER A 134 -21.03 -13.09 -6.42
CA SER A 134 -21.68 -13.19 -7.73
C SER A 134 -21.75 -11.87 -8.52
N ALA A 135 -21.47 -10.73 -7.89
CA ALA A 135 -21.47 -9.41 -8.55
C ALA A 135 -20.12 -9.01 -9.14
N PHE A 136 -19.11 -9.88 -9.07
CA PHE A 136 -17.75 -9.57 -9.49
C PHE A 136 -17.44 -9.94 -10.95
N SER A 137 -18.43 -10.51 -11.64
CA SER A 137 -18.46 -10.72 -13.10
C SER A 137 -19.57 -9.82 -13.68
N GLY A 138 -19.25 -8.56 -13.93
CA GLY A 138 -20.21 -7.64 -14.55
C GLY A 138 -19.93 -6.19 -14.22
N THR A 139 -19.24 -5.52 -15.14
CA THR A 139 -19.38 -4.08 -15.46
C THR A 139 -20.45 -3.31 -14.66
N ARG A 140 -20.08 -2.81 -13.49
CA ARG A 140 -20.71 -1.63 -12.88
C ARG A 140 -19.64 -0.65 -12.43
N GLU A 141 -19.52 0.43 -13.22
CA GLU A 141 -18.85 1.66 -12.85
C GLU A 141 -19.33 2.12 -11.47
N GLY A 142 -18.42 2.33 -10.52
CA GLY A 142 -18.73 3.03 -9.28
C GLY A 142 -18.01 2.59 -8.01
N SER A 143 -17.37 1.42 -7.97
CA SER A 143 -16.46 1.08 -6.88
C SER A 143 -15.04 1.13 -7.41
N SER A 144 -14.29 2.13 -6.97
CA SER A 144 -12.86 2.30 -7.19
C SER A 144 -12.09 1.09 -6.67
N ARG A 145 -11.98 0.05 -7.49
CA ARG A 145 -10.78 -0.79 -7.46
C ARG A 145 -9.65 0.15 -7.88
N PRO A 146 -8.49 0.19 -7.20
CA PRO A 146 -7.29 0.79 -7.77
C PRO A 146 -6.79 -0.11 -8.91
N GLN A 147 -7.60 -0.28 -9.95
CA GLN A 147 -7.22 -0.89 -11.21
C GLN A 147 -6.72 0.25 -12.10
N SER A 148 -5.56 0.80 -11.72
CA SER A 148 -4.77 1.71 -12.53
C SER A 148 -3.34 1.16 -12.63
N GLY A 149 -3.22 -0.10 -13.03
CA GLY A 149 -1.96 -0.72 -13.39
C GLY A 149 -2.14 -1.41 -14.73
N GLY A 150 -1.55 -0.84 -15.77
CA GLY A 150 -1.56 -1.38 -17.12
C GLY A 150 -0.86 -2.73 -17.18
N GLY A 151 -1.59 -3.79 -16.85
CA GLY A 151 -1.44 -5.09 -17.46
C GLY A 151 -2.41 -5.13 -18.63
N SER A 152 -1.89 -5.35 -19.83
CA SER A 152 -2.71 -5.50 -21.02
C SER A 152 -3.65 -6.70 -20.86
N ASP A 153 -4.91 -6.46 -20.51
CA ASP A 153 -5.99 -7.28 -21.04
C ASP A 153 -6.05 -6.97 -22.54
N GLN A 154 -5.18 -7.63 -23.31
CA GLN A 154 -5.53 -7.86 -24.70
C GLN A 154 -6.77 -8.75 -24.65
N ALA A 155 -7.93 -8.12 -24.77
CA ALA A 155 -9.09 -8.77 -25.34
C ALA A 155 -8.59 -9.45 -26.61
N ILE A 156 -8.49 -10.78 -26.58
CA ILE A 156 -8.24 -11.60 -27.75
C ILE A 156 -9.43 -11.36 -28.66
N GLY A 157 -9.31 -10.37 -29.53
CA GLY A 157 -10.18 -10.21 -30.67
C GLY A 157 -9.93 -11.41 -31.56
N MET A 158 -10.70 -12.49 -31.36
CA MET A 158 -10.80 -13.57 -32.32
C MET A 158 -11.49 -13.02 -33.58
N GLY A 159 -10.71 -12.32 -34.40
CA GLY A 159 -11.05 -12.04 -35.79
C GLY A 159 -11.03 -13.35 -36.56
N GLY A 160 -12.17 -14.03 -36.57
CA GLY A 160 -12.37 -15.29 -37.27
C GLY A 160 -13.70 -15.27 -38.02
N GLY A 161 -13.77 -14.51 -39.11
CA GLY A 161 -14.82 -14.68 -40.11
C GLY A 161 -14.61 -16.00 -40.83
N GLY A 162 -15.26 -17.07 -40.37
CA GLY A 162 -15.20 -18.36 -41.03
C GLY A 162 -16.02 -19.43 -40.34
N GLY A 163 -17.21 -19.71 -40.88
CA GLY A 163 -17.97 -20.95 -40.67
C GLY A 163 -18.54 -21.17 -39.26
N LEU A 164 -19.86 -21.32 -39.15
CA LEU A 164 -20.50 -21.90 -37.97
C LEU A 164 -20.12 -23.38 -37.85
N GLY A 165 -18.91 -23.66 -37.41
CA GLY A 165 -18.51 -24.96 -36.91
C GLY A 165 -19.25 -25.18 -35.59
N ILE A 166 -20.08 -26.22 -35.53
CA ILE A 166 -20.65 -26.69 -34.27
C ILE A 166 -19.47 -27.13 -33.41
N LEU A 167 -19.11 -26.33 -32.41
CA LEU A 167 -18.12 -26.73 -31.41
C LEU A 167 -18.61 -28.05 -30.78
N PRO A 168 -17.77 -29.09 -30.71
CA PRO A 168 -18.16 -30.34 -30.08
C PRO A 168 -18.65 -30.06 -28.65
N TYR A 169 -19.76 -30.69 -28.27
CA TYR A 169 -20.36 -30.54 -26.95
C TYR A 169 -19.37 -31.08 -25.90
N TYR A 170 -18.61 -30.19 -25.27
CA TYR A 170 -17.67 -30.56 -24.22
C TYR A 170 -18.46 -30.82 -22.94
N LEU A 171 -18.52 -32.08 -22.53
CA LEU A 171 -19.10 -32.46 -21.26
C LEU A 171 -18.07 -32.15 -20.16
N PRO A 172 -18.44 -31.39 -19.12
CA PRO A 172 -17.50 -31.03 -18.06
C PRO A 172 -17.10 -32.26 -17.23
N THR A 173 -15.90 -32.20 -16.65
CA THR A 173 -15.49 -33.09 -15.55
C THR A 173 -16.19 -32.65 -14.27
N SER A 174 -16.75 -33.61 -13.52
CA SER A 174 -17.29 -33.36 -12.17
C SER A 174 -16.26 -33.75 -11.12
N TYR A 175 -16.23 -33.02 -10.00
CA TYR A 175 -15.31 -33.25 -8.90
C TYR A 175 -16.08 -33.72 -7.66
N LYS A 176 -15.61 -34.81 -7.07
CA LYS A 176 -16.09 -35.32 -5.79
C LYS A 176 -15.03 -35.06 -4.72
N PHE A 177 -15.39 -34.25 -3.75
CA PHE A 177 -14.48 -33.82 -2.70
C PHE A 177 -14.56 -34.78 -1.52
N VAL A 178 -13.40 -35.26 -1.05
CA VAL A 178 -13.30 -36.23 0.04
C VAL A 178 -12.35 -35.69 1.10
N TYR A 179 -12.88 -35.48 2.31
CA TYR A 179 -12.07 -35.04 3.43
C TYR A 179 -11.24 -36.19 4.01
N THR A 180 -9.93 -36.02 4.08
CA THR A 180 -8.96 -37.02 4.58
C THR A 180 -8.11 -36.48 5.74
N GLY A 181 -8.39 -35.26 6.20
CA GLY A 181 -7.70 -34.62 7.31
C GLY A 181 -8.08 -35.12 8.71
N GLU A 182 -7.54 -34.45 9.72
CA GLU A 182 -7.79 -34.72 11.16
C GLU A 182 -9.21 -34.34 11.60
N SER A 183 -9.64 -34.75 12.79
CA SER A 183 -10.94 -34.31 13.32
C SER A 183 -10.96 -32.81 13.60
N LEU A 184 -12.02 -32.11 13.16
CA LEU A 184 -12.19 -30.68 13.44
C LEU A 184 -12.60 -30.45 14.90
N ASP A 185 -11.87 -29.58 15.60
CA ASP A 185 -12.19 -29.14 16.95
C ASP A 185 -12.81 -27.73 16.92
N LEU A 186 -14.13 -27.64 17.18
CA LEU A 186 -14.92 -26.41 17.09
C LEU A 186 -15.55 -26.06 18.44
N THR A 187 -14.71 -25.87 19.46
CA THR A 187 -15.16 -25.59 20.83
C THR A 187 -15.55 -24.14 21.09
N GLU A 188 -15.10 -23.21 20.25
CA GLU A 188 -15.40 -21.78 20.41
C GLU A 188 -16.83 -21.50 19.99
N SER A 189 -17.65 -20.95 20.90
CA SER A 189 -19.04 -20.57 20.62
C SER A 189 -19.18 -19.16 20.05
N GLN A 190 -18.11 -18.37 20.11
CA GLN A 190 -18.00 -17.01 19.60
C GLN A 190 -16.67 -16.87 18.86
N ILE A 191 -16.67 -16.07 17.80
CA ILE A 191 -15.48 -15.66 17.06
C ILE A 191 -15.41 -14.15 16.96
N GLU A 192 -14.21 -13.62 16.84
CA GLU A 192 -13.99 -12.20 16.56
C GLU A 192 -13.91 -11.97 15.06
N ILE A 193 -14.79 -11.12 14.55
CA ILE A 193 -14.69 -10.58 13.20
C ILE A 193 -14.03 -9.21 13.29
N VAL A 194 -13.16 -8.91 12.35
CA VAL A 194 -12.43 -7.65 12.31
C VAL A 194 -12.94 -6.80 11.15
N ARG A 195 -13.07 -5.50 11.34
CA ARG A 195 -13.40 -4.51 10.31
C ARG A 195 -12.28 -3.50 10.20
N ARG A 196 -11.86 -3.17 8.97
CA ARG A 196 -10.92 -2.07 8.75
C ARG A 196 -11.60 -0.71 8.89
N ILE A 197 -10.95 0.20 9.61
CA ILE A 197 -11.37 1.60 9.69
C ILE A 197 -10.63 2.38 8.59
N LYS A 198 -11.42 2.91 7.65
CA LYS A 198 -10.93 3.79 6.56
C LYS A 198 -11.01 5.26 6.98
N GLY A 199 -10.31 6.14 6.25
CA GLY A 199 -10.47 7.59 6.39
C GLY A 199 -9.97 8.22 7.69
N GLN A 200 -9.21 7.48 8.53
CA GLN A 200 -8.63 8.02 9.76
C GLN A 200 -7.42 8.95 9.54
N ILE A 201 -7.05 9.21 8.29
CA ILE A 201 -5.98 10.15 8.00
C ILE A 201 -6.51 11.54 8.31
N GLY A 202 -5.96 12.15 9.36
CA GLY A 202 -6.47 13.37 9.98
C GLY A 202 -6.90 14.42 8.95
N ALA A 203 -8.21 14.46 8.68
CA ALA A 203 -8.83 15.43 7.77
C ALA A 203 -8.46 16.87 8.17
N GLU A 204 -8.25 17.10 9.47
CA GLU A 204 -7.78 18.38 10.01
C GLU A 204 -6.40 18.80 9.50
N GLY A 205 -5.48 17.85 9.28
CA GLY A 205 -4.13 18.14 8.78
C GLY A 205 -4.11 18.51 7.30
N VAL A 206 -4.98 17.86 6.51
CA VAL A 206 -5.03 18.04 5.05
C VAL A 206 -5.92 19.23 4.65
N ASN A 207 -6.98 19.51 5.40
CA ASN A 207 -7.83 20.70 5.18
C ASN A 207 -7.05 22.02 5.36
N GLY A 208 -6.04 22.02 6.23
CA GLY A 208 -5.10 23.14 6.36
C GLY A 208 -4.23 23.35 5.12
N LEU A 209 -3.80 22.26 4.46
CA LEU A 209 -3.02 22.32 3.22
C LEU A 209 -3.85 22.89 2.08
N LEU A 210 -5.08 22.43 1.87
CA LEU A 210 -5.95 22.92 0.80
C LEU A 210 -6.21 24.43 0.87
N ARG A 211 -6.44 24.96 2.06
CA ARG A 211 -6.66 26.42 2.25
C ARG A 211 -5.43 27.26 1.97
N SER A 212 -4.24 26.65 1.97
CA SER A 212 -2.97 27.32 1.69
C SER A 212 -2.57 27.29 0.20
N PHE A 213 -3.25 26.48 -0.63
CA PHE A 213 -3.03 26.44 -2.07
C PHE A 213 -3.80 27.55 -2.77
N ASP A 214 -3.12 28.67 -3.04
CA ASP A 214 -3.55 29.65 -4.02
C ASP A 214 -2.90 29.33 -5.37
N LEU A 215 -3.60 28.57 -6.22
CA LEU A 215 -3.12 28.19 -7.55
C LEU A 215 -3.30 29.31 -8.59
N GLY A 216 -3.82 30.48 -8.20
CA GLY A 216 -4.07 31.62 -9.09
C GLY A 216 -5.18 31.41 -10.14
N LEU A 217 -5.62 30.16 -10.37
CA LEU A 217 -6.72 29.82 -11.27
C LEU A 217 -8.08 29.80 -10.56
N ALA A 218 -8.09 29.43 -9.27
CA ALA A 218 -9.29 29.35 -8.45
C ALA A 218 -8.93 29.57 -6.99
N ASN A 219 -9.83 30.24 -6.26
CA ASN A 219 -9.71 30.40 -4.82
C ASN A 219 -10.33 29.19 -4.11
N PHE A 220 -9.54 28.18 -3.77
CA PHE A 220 -10.06 26.99 -3.08
C PHE A 220 -10.60 27.28 -1.68
N SER A 221 -10.24 28.42 -1.07
CA SER A 221 -10.81 28.82 0.22
C SER A 221 -12.29 29.21 0.15
N SER A 222 -12.85 29.48 -1.04
CA SER A 222 -14.28 29.79 -1.19
C SER A 222 -15.18 28.55 -1.13
N PHE A 223 -14.62 27.33 -1.16
CA PHE A 223 -15.39 26.09 -1.12
C PHE A 223 -15.47 25.58 0.32
N SER A 224 -16.57 25.89 1.01
CA SER A 224 -16.83 25.36 2.35
C SER A 224 -17.04 23.84 2.30
N GLY A 225 -16.40 23.12 3.23
CA GLY A 225 -16.48 21.65 3.28
C GLY A 225 -15.62 20.93 2.23
N ALA A 226 -14.77 21.64 1.48
CA ALA A 226 -13.79 20.99 0.61
C ALA A 226 -12.82 20.11 1.43
N SER A 227 -12.57 18.91 0.95
CA SER A 227 -11.61 17.95 1.49
C SER A 227 -10.76 17.38 0.36
N LEU A 228 -9.51 17.01 0.67
CA LEU A 228 -8.64 16.34 -0.28
C LEU A 228 -8.90 14.84 -0.14
N GLN A 229 -9.38 14.22 -1.21
CA GLN A 229 -9.63 12.78 -1.23
C GLN A 229 -8.42 12.01 -1.73
N ASN A 230 -7.80 12.46 -2.82
CA ASN A 230 -6.64 11.79 -3.40
C ASN A 230 -5.64 12.82 -3.98
N PHE A 231 -4.39 12.40 -4.09
CA PHE A 231 -3.37 13.12 -4.85
C PHE A 231 -2.36 12.14 -5.46
N THR A 232 -1.66 12.60 -6.49
CA THR A 232 -0.64 11.81 -7.17
C THR A 232 0.66 12.61 -7.27
N LEU A 233 1.78 11.94 -7.01
CA LEU A 233 3.14 12.45 -7.18
C LEU A 233 3.80 11.69 -8.32
N THR A 234 4.58 12.39 -9.14
CA THR A 234 5.27 11.78 -10.28
C THR A 234 6.75 12.10 -10.20
N GLU A 235 7.59 11.08 -10.27
CA GLU A 235 9.03 11.26 -10.44
C GLU A 235 9.39 11.48 -11.91
N ASP A 236 10.09 12.58 -12.16
CA ASP A 236 10.67 12.92 -13.46
C ASP A 236 12.15 12.53 -13.49
N LYS A 237 12.40 11.22 -13.63
CA LYS A 237 13.72 10.62 -13.80
C LYS A 237 13.58 9.25 -14.46
N ASP A 238 14.65 8.73 -15.04
CA ASP A 238 14.67 7.37 -15.58
C ASP A 238 14.24 6.34 -14.53
N TYR A 239 13.35 5.42 -14.92
CA TYR A 239 12.69 4.47 -14.01
C TYR A 239 11.93 5.15 -12.86
N GLY A 240 11.41 6.36 -13.07
CA GLY A 240 10.62 7.08 -12.08
C GLY A 240 9.29 6.41 -11.76
N TYR A 241 8.71 6.76 -10.61
CA TYR A 241 7.42 6.24 -10.16
C TYR A 241 6.30 7.28 -10.18
N LEU A 242 5.08 6.78 -10.33
CA LEU A 242 3.81 7.45 -10.08
C LEU A 242 3.29 6.94 -8.72
N ILE A 243 3.17 7.82 -7.74
CA ILE A 243 2.72 7.49 -6.38
C ILE A 243 1.35 8.11 -6.19
N SER A 244 0.31 7.29 -6.09
CA SER A 244 -1.06 7.74 -5.82
C SER A 244 -1.42 7.44 -4.38
N VAL A 245 -2.02 8.43 -3.73
CA VAL A 245 -2.43 8.38 -2.34
C VAL A 245 -3.92 8.66 -2.27
N ASP A 246 -4.69 7.71 -1.75
CA ASP A 246 -6.10 7.84 -1.43
C ASP A 246 -6.25 8.01 0.09
N LEU A 247 -6.60 9.22 0.50
CA LEU A 247 -6.78 9.60 1.90
C LEU A 247 -8.11 9.11 2.46
N GLN A 248 -9.11 8.90 1.61
CA GLN A 248 -10.42 8.39 2.01
C GLN A 248 -10.32 6.89 2.34
N ASN A 249 -9.70 6.11 1.46
CA ASN A 249 -9.49 4.68 1.68
C ASN A 249 -8.24 4.37 2.51
N GLY A 250 -7.38 5.36 2.76
CA GLY A 250 -6.13 5.18 3.46
C GLY A 250 -5.19 4.21 2.75
N THR A 251 -5.05 4.36 1.44
CA THR A 251 -4.22 3.49 0.60
C THR A 251 -3.18 4.29 -0.16
N VAL A 252 -2.01 3.68 -0.33
CA VAL A 252 -0.94 4.19 -1.20
C VAL A 252 -0.68 3.14 -2.27
N SER A 253 -0.58 3.59 -3.53
CA SER A 253 -0.14 2.75 -4.63
C SER A 253 1.06 3.39 -5.30
N ILE A 254 2.11 2.61 -5.52
CA ILE A 254 3.30 3.03 -6.25
C ILE A 254 3.29 2.28 -7.56
N ASN A 255 3.49 2.98 -8.66
CA ASN A 255 3.46 2.42 -10.00
C ASN A 255 4.61 2.97 -10.82
N GLN A 256 5.06 2.22 -11.81
CA GLN A 256 6.00 2.76 -12.78
C GLN A 256 5.38 3.95 -13.52
N ASN A 257 6.17 5.01 -13.67
CA ASN A 257 5.82 6.11 -14.56
C ASN A 257 6.18 5.70 -15.99
N TRP A 258 5.23 5.15 -16.76
CA TRP A 258 5.46 4.64 -18.11
C TRP A 258 6.18 5.62 -19.05
N LEU A 259 6.04 6.93 -18.86
CA LEU A 259 6.73 7.95 -19.65
C LEU A 259 8.25 8.02 -19.41
N ARG A 260 8.73 7.36 -18.36
CA ARG A 260 10.13 7.38 -17.90
C ARG A 260 10.77 6.00 -17.81
N TRP A 261 10.00 4.96 -18.14
CA TRP A 261 10.51 3.60 -18.22
C TRP A 261 10.84 3.29 -19.69
N PRO A 262 11.95 2.59 -19.97
CA PRO A 262 12.25 2.18 -21.33
C PRO A 262 11.15 1.26 -21.85
N GLU A 263 10.77 1.42 -23.11
CA GLU A 263 9.84 0.49 -23.76
C GLU A 263 10.54 -0.86 -23.93
N LEU A 264 9.98 -1.90 -23.31
CA LEU A 264 10.46 -3.29 -23.48
C LEU A 264 10.28 -3.79 -24.91
N ARG A 265 9.29 -3.25 -25.63
CA ARG A 265 9.04 -3.59 -27.02
C ARG A 265 9.56 -2.45 -27.88
N PRO A 266 10.61 -2.63 -28.69
CA PRO A 266 10.81 -1.71 -29.79
C PRO A 266 9.52 -1.72 -30.61
N LEU A 267 8.91 -0.55 -30.82
CA LEU A 267 7.81 -0.36 -31.77
C LEU A 267 8.18 -1.13 -33.05
N CYS A 268 7.51 -2.26 -33.32
CA CYS A 268 7.76 -3.08 -34.50
C CYS A 268 7.34 -2.28 -35.74
N ASN A 269 8.22 -1.39 -36.19
CA ASN A 269 8.10 -0.59 -37.39
C ASN A 269 8.93 -1.25 -38.49
N GLY A 270 8.61 -2.48 -38.87
CA GLY A 270 9.25 -3.16 -39.99
C GLY A 270 9.21 -4.69 -39.96
N SER A 271 9.40 -5.31 -41.13
CA SER A 271 9.56 -6.75 -41.31
C SER A 271 10.92 -7.22 -40.79
N GLY A 272 11.01 -7.44 -39.48
CA GLY A 272 12.26 -7.91 -38.87
C GLY A 272 12.28 -7.86 -37.35
N CYS A 273 11.15 -8.07 -36.69
CA CYS A 273 11.16 -8.37 -35.26
C CYS A 273 11.60 -9.85 -35.13
N PRO A 274 12.71 -10.16 -34.44
CA PRO A 274 13.04 -11.54 -34.10
C PRO A 274 12.01 -11.98 -33.06
N ALA A 275 10.87 -12.49 -33.55
CA ALA A 275 9.74 -12.93 -32.73
C ALA A 275 10.16 -14.01 -31.70
N ASP A 276 11.30 -14.65 -31.92
CA ASP A 276 11.75 -15.82 -31.18
C ASP A 276 12.85 -15.50 -30.14
N SER A 277 13.49 -14.32 -30.17
CA SER A 277 14.62 -13.99 -29.26
C SER A 277 14.24 -13.19 -28.03
N GLU A 278 12.96 -12.81 -27.89
CA GLU A 278 12.49 -11.99 -26.77
C GLU A 278 11.64 -12.77 -25.78
N TRP A 279 11.23 -14.00 -26.06
CA TRP A 279 10.38 -14.76 -25.15
C TRP A 279 11.23 -15.31 -24.01
N LEU A 280 10.74 -15.15 -22.77
CA LEU A 280 11.40 -15.76 -21.62
C LEU A 280 11.20 -17.27 -21.69
N THR A 281 12.24 -18.00 -21.31
CA THR A 281 12.17 -19.41 -21.00
C THR A 281 12.11 -19.60 -19.48
N VAL A 282 11.72 -20.78 -19.01
CA VAL A 282 11.72 -21.08 -17.56
C VAL A 282 13.11 -20.90 -16.94
N GLY A 283 14.17 -21.15 -17.71
CA GLY A 283 15.55 -20.93 -17.28
C GLY A 283 15.93 -19.46 -17.10
N ASP A 284 15.18 -18.53 -17.69
CA ASP A 284 15.39 -17.08 -17.54
C ASP A 284 14.72 -16.52 -16.28
N ILE A 285 13.85 -17.30 -15.63
CA ILE A 285 13.14 -16.89 -14.42
C ILE A 285 14.11 -16.95 -13.23
N PRO A 286 14.35 -15.83 -12.54
CA PRO A 286 15.15 -15.83 -11.32
C PRO A 286 14.51 -16.71 -10.24
N SER A 287 15.31 -17.24 -9.32
CA SER A 287 14.75 -17.91 -8.13
C SER A 287 13.89 -16.97 -7.29
N ASP A 288 12.91 -17.51 -6.57
CA ASP A 288 12.04 -16.73 -5.70
C ASP A 288 12.80 -15.85 -4.72
N GLY A 289 13.85 -16.39 -4.09
CA GLY A 289 14.70 -15.62 -3.17
C GLY A 289 15.37 -14.41 -3.84
N LYS A 290 15.68 -14.48 -5.14
CA LYS A 290 16.20 -13.32 -5.89
C LYS A 290 15.09 -12.31 -6.19
N ILE A 291 13.88 -12.76 -6.53
CA ILE A 291 12.73 -11.87 -6.79
C ILE A 291 12.32 -11.16 -5.48
N ILE A 292 12.20 -11.90 -4.38
CA ILE A 292 11.94 -11.38 -3.03
C ILE A 292 13.03 -10.38 -2.65
N GLY A 293 14.30 -10.70 -2.86
CA GLY A 293 15.42 -9.80 -2.56
C GLY A 293 15.47 -8.51 -3.41
N ILE A 294 14.77 -8.44 -4.54
CA ILE A 294 14.55 -7.18 -5.29
C ILE A 294 13.44 -6.37 -4.61
N ALA A 295 12.34 -7.02 -4.23
CA ALA A 295 11.21 -6.39 -3.55
C ALA A 295 11.63 -5.81 -2.18
N GLU A 296 12.31 -6.59 -1.34
CA GLU A 296 12.73 -6.17 0.01
C GLU A 296 13.66 -4.96 -0.02
N ARG A 297 14.59 -4.93 -0.98
CA ARG A 297 15.52 -3.82 -1.17
C ARG A 297 14.75 -2.54 -1.49
N PHE A 298 13.79 -2.61 -2.41
CA PHE A 298 12.95 -1.48 -2.75
C PHE A 298 12.14 -0.98 -1.55
N LEU A 299 11.46 -1.88 -0.83
CA LEU A 299 10.69 -1.51 0.36
C LEU A 299 11.57 -0.84 1.42
N SER A 300 12.76 -1.38 1.68
CA SER A 300 13.73 -0.82 2.62
C SER A 300 14.27 0.54 2.18
N GLU A 301 14.62 0.70 0.90
CA GLU A 301 15.14 1.96 0.33
C GLU A 301 14.11 3.09 0.45
N HIS A 302 12.82 2.77 0.35
CA HIS A 302 11.72 3.72 0.42
C HIS A 302 11.06 3.83 1.80
N GLY A 303 11.59 3.13 2.82
CA GLY A 303 11.05 3.16 4.19
C GLY A 303 9.63 2.60 4.30
N ILE A 304 9.23 1.70 3.39
CA ILE A 304 7.95 1.01 3.44
C ILE A 304 8.09 -0.16 4.40
N SER A 305 7.35 -0.12 5.50
CA SER A 305 7.48 -1.10 6.57
C SER A 305 6.71 -2.38 6.29
N THR A 306 7.37 -3.51 6.54
CA THR A 306 6.80 -4.87 6.46
C THR A 306 6.40 -5.45 7.82
N LYS A 307 6.41 -4.63 8.89
CA LYS A 307 6.30 -5.09 10.30
C LYS A 307 5.07 -5.96 10.59
N ASN A 308 3.93 -5.67 9.96
CA ASN A 308 2.67 -6.37 10.20
C ASN A 308 2.29 -7.27 9.02
N TYR A 309 3.31 -7.74 8.30
CA TYR A 309 3.16 -8.70 7.22
C TYR A 309 3.98 -9.95 7.53
N GLY A 310 3.48 -11.09 7.07
CA GLY A 310 4.15 -12.38 7.19
C GLY A 310 5.30 -12.56 6.20
N GLU A 311 5.79 -13.79 6.12
CA GLU A 311 6.86 -14.18 5.19
C GLU A 311 6.42 -13.95 3.73
N PRO A 312 7.24 -13.26 2.91
CA PRO A 312 6.90 -12.98 1.52
C PRO A 312 6.92 -14.24 0.66
N VAL A 313 5.98 -14.33 -0.28
CA VAL A 313 5.88 -15.43 -1.26
C VAL A 313 5.76 -14.88 -2.67
N VAL A 314 6.31 -15.58 -3.66
CA VAL A 314 6.13 -15.22 -5.08
C VAL A 314 4.81 -15.81 -5.57
N ASP A 315 4.04 -15.02 -6.32
CA ASP A 315 2.81 -15.49 -6.96
C ASP A 315 3.14 -16.37 -8.18
N GLU A 316 2.82 -17.65 -8.05
CA GLU A 316 3.06 -18.68 -9.05
C GLU A 316 1.83 -18.96 -9.94
N GLN A 317 0.79 -18.12 -9.94
CA GLN A 317 -0.42 -18.35 -10.74
C GLN A 317 -0.16 -18.64 -12.23
N TRP A 318 0.90 -18.05 -12.79
CA TRP A 318 1.29 -18.28 -14.18
C TRP A 318 1.68 -19.74 -14.45
N LEU A 319 2.16 -20.50 -13.44
CA LEU A 319 2.49 -21.91 -13.57
C LEU A 319 1.28 -22.76 -13.94
N ILE A 320 0.07 -22.40 -13.49
CA ILE A 320 -1.15 -23.15 -13.84
C ILE A 320 -1.37 -23.12 -15.35
N ALA A 321 -1.25 -21.93 -15.96
CA ALA A 321 -1.38 -21.78 -17.41
C ALA A 321 -0.20 -22.44 -18.14
N TYR A 322 1.02 -22.29 -17.63
CA TYR A 322 2.21 -22.95 -18.17
C TYR A 322 2.07 -24.47 -18.18
N GLU A 323 1.53 -25.05 -17.10
CA GLU A 323 1.38 -26.49 -16.96
C GLU A 323 0.32 -27.07 -17.89
N ALA A 324 -0.76 -26.33 -18.14
CA ALA A 324 -1.82 -26.74 -19.05
C ALA A 324 -1.40 -26.76 -20.55
N VAL A 325 -0.30 -26.12 -20.93
CA VAL A 325 0.16 -26.10 -22.33
C VAL A 325 0.89 -27.41 -22.66
N VAL A 326 0.46 -28.07 -23.76
CA VAL A 326 1.06 -29.32 -24.26
C VAL A 326 2.48 -29.10 -24.78
N ASP A 327 2.67 -28.08 -25.62
CA ASP A 327 3.99 -27.69 -26.13
C ASP A 327 4.53 -26.51 -25.33
N LYS A 328 5.40 -26.79 -24.35
CA LYS A 328 6.00 -25.79 -23.46
C LYS A 328 6.78 -24.69 -24.20
N SER A 329 7.20 -24.91 -25.44
CA SER A 329 7.87 -23.88 -26.25
C SER A 329 6.93 -22.73 -26.65
N GLN A 330 5.62 -22.97 -26.64
CA GLN A 330 4.58 -21.99 -26.94
C GLN A 330 3.98 -21.36 -25.68
N ALA A 331 4.42 -21.78 -24.49
CA ALA A 331 3.88 -21.29 -23.24
C ALA A 331 4.35 -19.84 -22.99
N TRP A 332 3.42 -18.96 -22.67
CA TRP A 332 3.74 -17.61 -22.27
C TRP A 332 4.33 -17.60 -20.85
N ILE A 333 5.44 -16.91 -20.69
CA ILE A 333 6.10 -16.68 -19.40
C ILE A 333 6.06 -15.18 -19.12
N PRO A 334 5.51 -14.75 -17.96
CA PRO A 334 5.48 -13.34 -17.61
C PRO A 334 6.90 -12.84 -17.32
N ASP A 335 7.16 -11.58 -17.64
CA ASP A 335 8.38 -10.87 -17.22
C ASP A 335 8.21 -10.10 -15.91
N THR A 336 7.01 -10.18 -15.34
CA THR A 336 6.59 -9.47 -14.14
C THR A 336 6.01 -10.48 -13.16
N PHE A 337 6.59 -10.52 -11.96
CA PHE A 337 6.21 -11.43 -10.88
C PHE A 337 5.75 -10.62 -9.68
N SER A 338 4.69 -11.05 -9.02
CA SER A 338 4.21 -10.39 -7.81
C SER A 338 4.78 -11.08 -6.59
N VAL A 339 5.42 -10.33 -5.69
CA VAL A 339 5.77 -10.78 -4.34
C VAL A 339 4.66 -10.35 -3.41
N ILE A 340 3.98 -11.31 -2.80
CA ILE A 340 2.91 -11.09 -1.84
C ILE A 340 3.54 -11.08 -0.45
N TYR A 341 3.36 -9.99 0.29
CA TYR A 341 3.61 -9.90 1.72
C TYR A 341 2.27 -10.12 2.41
N PRO A 342 2.01 -11.32 2.97
CA PRO A 342 0.71 -11.65 3.55
C PRO A 342 0.38 -10.72 4.70
N PHE A 343 -0.79 -10.10 4.69
CA PHE A 343 -1.18 -9.22 5.77
C PHE A 343 -1.48 -10.03 7.04
N GLN A 344 -1.06 -9.52 8.20
CA GLN A 344 -1.30 -10.18 9.48
C GLN A 344 -2.13 -9.29 10.41
N ILE A 345 -3.15 -9.87 11.04
CA ILE A 345 -3.94 -9.24 12.10
C ILE A 345 -3.88 -10.15 13.32
N ASP A 346 -3.34 -9.63 14.42
CA ASP A 346 -3.16 -10.40 15.67
C ASP A 346 -2.46 -11.75 15.45
N GLY A 347 -1.42 -11.75 14.60
CA GLY A 347 -0.63 -12.93 14.26
C GLY A 347 -1.28 -13.91 13.26
N LYS A 348 -2.56 -13.72 12.89
CA LYS A 348 -3.24 -14.53 11.87
C LYS A 348 -3.01 -13.97 10.47
N ILE A 349 -2.79 -14.83 9.50
CA ILE A 349 -2.62 -14.46 8.11
C ILE A 349 -3.99 -14.15 7.50
N VAL A 350 -4.05 -13.10 6.68
CA VAL A 350 -5.23 -12.76 5.89
C VAL A 350 -5.12 -13.42 4.52
N HIS A 351 -6.20 -14.10 4.13
CA HIS A 351 -6.39 -14.75 2.85
C HIS A 351 -7.53 -14.09 2.08
N ASP A 352 -7.51 -14.25 0.76
CA ASP A 352 -8.66 -13.96 -0.08
C ASP A 352 -9.70 -15.09 0.00
N MET A 353 -10.83 -14.93 -0.70
CA MET A 353 -11.91 -15.92 -0.72
C MET A 353 -11.54 -17.27 -1.35
N SER A 354 -10.40 -17.36 -2.06
CA SER A 354 -9.85 -18.61 -2.59
C SER A 354 -8.88 -19.30 -1.63
N GLY A 355 -8.67 -18.72 -0.44
CA GLY A 355 -7.74 -19.22 0.56
C GLY A 355 -6.28 -18.90 0.23
N ARG A 356 -6.02 -18.01 -0.74
CA ARG A 356 -4.65 -17.57 -1.03
C ARG A 356 -4.27 -16.41 -0.10
N PRO A 357 -3.04 -16.38 0.44
CA PRO A 357 -2.58 -15.25 1.22
C PRO A 357 -2.73 -13.94 0.43
N THR A 358 -3.19 -12.89 1.10
CA THR A 358 -3.35 -11.56 0.50
C THR A 358 -2.75 -10.50 1.40
N GLY A 359 -2.34 -9.38 0.83
CA GLY A 359 -1.69 -8.29 1.54
C GLY A 359 -1.02 -7.33 0.59
N MET A 360 0.11 -6.77 1.01
CA MET A 360 0.88 -5.86 0.16
C MET A 360 1.52 -6.64 -0.98
N MET A 361 1.28 -6.20 -2.21
CA MET A 361 1.81 -6.85 -3.41
C MET A 361 2.89 -5.97 -4.02
N VAL A 362 4.08 -6.53 -4.24
CA VAL A 362 5.20 -5.85 -4.87
C VAL A 362 5.47 -6.51 -6.22
N SER A 363 5.15 -5.82 -7.32
CA SER A 363 5.38 -6.34 -8.66
C SER A 363 6.82 -6.05 -9.09
N VAL A 364 7.55 -7.09 -9.47
CA VAL A 364 8.96 -7.06 -9.89
C VAL A 364 9.04 -7.43 -11.36
N ASN A 365 9.61 -6.55 -12.17
CA ASN A 365 10.00 -6.87 -13.53
C ASN A 365 11.40 -7.49 -13.54
N THR A 366 11.50 -8.74 -13.98
CA THR A 366 12.74 -9.54 -13.91
C THR A 366 13.73 -9.19 -15.02
N ARG A 367 13.27 -8.63 -16.16
CA ARG A 367 14.16 -8.13 -17.20
C ARG A 367 14.97 -6.94 -16.72
N TYR A 368 14.33 -6.03 -15.99
CA TYR A 368 14.98 -4.85 -15.41
C TYR A 368 15.56 -5.09 -14.03
N ASN A 369 15.22 -6.20 -13.38
CA ASN A 369 15.49 -6.48 -11.97
C ASN A 369 15.04 -5.31 -11.07
N ARG A 370 13.82 -4.80 -11.31
CA ARG A 370 13.27 -3.62 -10.62
C ARG A 370 11.82 -3.83 -10.21
N VAL A 371 11.44 -3.23 -9.09
CA VAL A 371 10.03 -3.09 -8.71
C VAL A 371 9.35 -2.15 -9.69
N ILE A 372 8.21 -2.56 -10.24
CA ILE A 372 7.37 -1.75 -11.11
C ILE A 372 6.10 -1.26 -10.42
N GLY A 373 5.77 -1.83 -9.27
CA GLY A 373 4.64 -1.35 -8.49
C GLY A 373 4.54 -1.94 -7.10
N VAL A 374 3.84 -1.23 -6.23
CA VAL A 374 3.45 -1.66 -4.89
C VAL A 374 1.97 -1.33 -4.71
N TRP A 375 1.20 -2.34 -4.32
CA TRP A 375 -0.25 -2.28 -4.15
C TRP A 375 -0.66 -2.74 -2.76
N ASN A 376 -1.90 -2.41 -2.37
CA ASN A 376 -2.49 -2.78 -1.09
C ASN A 376 -1.65 -2.31 0.12
N LEU A 377 -0.88 -1.24 -0.04
CA LEU A 377 -0.29 -0.54 1.10
C LEU A 377 -1.39 0.29 1.77
N THR A 378 -1.86 -0.19 2.91
CA THR A 378 -3.08 0.29 3.55
C THR A 378 -2.85 0.71 5.01
N THR A 379 -3.67 1.63 5.50
CA THR A 379 -3.74 1.95 6.94
C THR A 379 -4.23 0.76 7.75
N GLN A 380 -3.64 0.57 8.92
CA GLN A 380 -3.82 -0.63 9.74
C GLN A 380 -4.59 -0.35 11.05
N SER A 381 -5.69 0.38 10.92
CA SER A 381 -6.64 0.61 12.01
C SER A 381 -7.85 -0.29 11.87
N PHE A 382 -8.22 -0.98 12.93
CA PHE A 382 -9.25 -2.01 12.94
C PHE A 382 -10.15 -1.93 14.16
N GLU A 383 -11.36 -2.43 14.00
CA GLU A 383 -12.28 -2.74 15.10
C GLU A 383 -12.59 -4.24 15.09
N SER A 384 -12.72 -4.87 16.25
CA SER A 384 -13.21 -6.25 16.38
C SER A 384 -14.59 -6.29 17.03
N SER A 385 -15.43 -7.22 16.59
CA SER A 385 -16.76 -7.47 17.16
C SER A 385 -17.02 -8.96 17.22
N SER A 386 -17.65 -9.41 18.31
CA SER A 386 -17.94 -10.83 18.55
C SER A 386 -19.22 -11.27 17.84
N TYR A 387 -19.19 -12.48 17.25
CA TYR A 387 -20.29 -13.14 16.56
C TYR A 387 -20.37 -14.63 16.93
N ALA A 388 -21.57 -15.20 16.84
CA ALA A 388 -21.78 -16.62 17.04
C ALA A 388 -20.99 -17.48 16.03
N ALA A 389 -20.30 -18.49 16.55
CA ALA A 389 -19.51 -19.42 15.76
C ALA A 389 -20.29 -20.69 15.40
N VAL A 390 -19.88 -21.37 14.34
CA VAL A 390 -20.33 -22.75 14.05
C VAL A 390 -19.57 -23.73 14.92
N THR A 391 -20.31 -24.55 15.66
CA THR A 391 -19.76 -25.54 16.60
C THR A 391 -20.01 -26.98 16.17
N ASP A 392 -20.66 -27.22 15.03
CA ASP A 392 -20.94 -28.54 14.49
C ASP A 392 -19.95 -28.89 13.36
N PRO A 393 -18.98 -29.79 13.60
CA PRO A 393 -18.04 -30.24 12.57
C PRO A 393 -18.72 -30.84 11.34
N ARG A 394 -19.86 -31.53 11.50
CA ARG A 394 -20.56 -32.15 10.37
C ARG A 394 -21.07 -31.11 9.40
N LYS A 395 -21.62 -30.02 9.94
CA LYS A 395 -22.06 -28.89 9.12
C LYS A 395 -20.92 -28.31 8.27
N ILE A 396 -19.71 -28.23 8.81
CA ILE A 396 -18.53 -27.78 8.05
C ILE A 396 -18.14 -28.80 6.99
N LEU A 397 -18.04 -30.08 7.36
CA LEU A 397 -17.63 -31.14 6.45
C LEU A 397 -18.60 -31.29 5.26
N ASP A 398 -19.90 -31.15 5.49
CA ASP A 398 -20.91 -31.16 4.41
C ASP A 398 -20.67 -30.04 3.38
N ILE A 399 -20.18 -28.87 3.83
CA ILE A 399 -19.81 -27.75 2.95
C ILE A 399 -18.51 -28.05 2.18
N VAL A 400 -17.57 -28.72 2.83
CA VAL A 400 -16.28 -29.07 2.23
C VAL A 400 -16.47 -30.16 1.17
N GLU A 401 -17.22 -31.22 1.48
CA GLU A 401 -17.50 -32.36 0.59
C GLU A 401 -18.36 -31.98 -0.62
N ARG A 402 -19.10 -30.86 -0.53
CA ARG A 402 -19.78 -30.26 -1.70
C ARG A 402 -18.88 -29.31 -2.52
N GLY A 403 -17.61 -29.12 -2.17
CA GLY A 403 -16.67 -28.24 -2.88
C GLY A 403 -16.69 -26.77 -2.45
N GLY A 404 -17.18 -26.48 -1.24
CA GLY A 404 -17.26 -25.14 -0.67
C GLY A 404 -18.66 -24.53 -0.73
N ILE A 405 -18.71 -23.22 -0.47
CA ILE A 405 -19.99 -22.47 -0.36
C ILE A 405 -20.66 -22.25 -1.72
N TYR A 406 -19.89 -22.14 -2.81
CA TYR A 406 -20.37 -21.71 -4.12
C TYR A 406 -20.24 -22.77 -5.21
N ASN A 407 -20.09 -24.05 -4.84
CA ASN A 407 -19.75 -25.04 -5.85
C ASN A 407 -20.90 -25.26 -6.84
N TYR A 408 -20.52 -25.43 -8.10
CA TYR A 408 -21.43 -25.75 -9.20
C TYR A 408 -21.23 -27.22 -9.58
N TYR A 409 -22.29 -28.01 -9.44
CA TYR A 409 -22.32 -29.36 -10.00
C TYR A 409 -22.92 -29.31 -11.41
N PRO A 410 -22.16 -29.66 -12.45
CA PRO A 410 -22.76 -29.86 -13.76
C PRO A 410 -23.73 -31.06 -13.69
N GLU A 411 -24.96 -30.87 -14.18
CA GLU A 411 -26.00 -31.93 -14.19
C GLU A 411 -25.59 -33.16 -15.00
N ILE A 412 -24.71 -32.97 -15.99
CA ILE A 412 -24.17 -34.03 -16.84
C ILE A 412 -22.65 -33.87 -16.87
N ALA A 413 -21.95 -34.90 -16.41
CA ALA A 413 -20.50 -34.95 -16.44
C ALA A 413 -20.00 -36.20 -17.17
N GLN A 414 -18.90 -36.05 -17.89
CA GLN A 414 -18.28 -37.16 -18.64
C GLN A 414 -17.50 -38.09 -17.71
N SER A 415 -16.94 -37.55 -16.63
CA SER A 415 -16.16 -38.27 -15.65
C SER A 415 -16.30 -37.61 -14.28
N VAL A 416 -16.13 -38.40 -13.22
CA VAL A 416 -16.05 -37.93 -11.84
C VAL A 416 -14.64 -38.17 -11.36
N VAL A 417 -13.96 -37.11 -10.92
CA VAL A 417 -12.61 -37.17 -10.35
C VAL A 417 -12.70 -36.90 -8.85
N GLU A 418 -12.12 -37.79 -8.05
CA GLU A 418 -12.04 -37.58 -6.60
C GLU A 418 -10.89 -36.64 -6.26
N ILE A 419 -11.16 -35.66 -5.39
CA ILE A 419 -10.18 -34.68 -4.91
C ILE A 419 -10.07 -34.82 -3.39
N GLU A 420 -8.86 -35.11 -2.93
CA GLU A 420 -8.54 -35.24 -1.51
C GLU A 420 -8.30 -33.88 -0.86
N ILE A 421 -8.92 -33.71 0.30
CA ILE A 421 -8.89 -32.46 1.08
C ILE A 421 -8.22 -32.72 2.42
N GLY A 422 -7.18 -31.95 2.72
CA GLY A 422 -6.39 -32.08 3.94
C GLY A 422 -6.95 -31.34 5.14
N THR A 423 -6.24 -31.44 6.26
CA THR A 423 -6.55 -30.73 7.51
C THR A 423 -6.50 -29.22 7.30
N PRO A 424 -7.53 -28.45 7.73
CA PRO A 424 -7.55 -27.00 7.55
C PRO A 424 -6.68 -26.26 8.56
N SER A 425 -6.31 -25.03 8.23
CA SER A 425 -5.85 -24.02 9.20
C SER A 425 -6.96 -23.02 9.53
N VAL A 426 -6.89 -22.38 10.70
CA VAL A 426 -7.82 -21.32 11.13
C VAL A 426 -7.16 -19.96 10.93
N GLU A 427 -7.53 -19.29 9.84
CA GLU A 427 -6.97 -18.00 9.43
C GLU A 427 -8.07 -16.97 9.16
N LEU A 428 -7.70 -15.75 8.77
CA LEU A 428 -8.65 -14.70 8.44
C LEU A 428 -8.90 -14.67 6.94
N VAL A 429 -10.15 -14.50 6.52
CA VAL A 429 -10.51 -14.33 5.11
C VAL A 429 -11.13 -12.96 4.90
N GLN A 430 -10.64 -12.24 3.90
CA GLN A 430 -11.11 -10.91 3.53
C GLN A 430 -12.44 -10.99 2.77
N TYR A 431 -13.42 -10.24 3.27
CA TYR A 431 -14.73 -10.07 2.69
C TYR A 431 -15.08 -8.60 2.51
N TYR A 432 -15.91 -8.30 1.51
CA TYR A 432 -16.46 -6.97 1.28
C TYR A 432 -17.97 -7.01 1.49
N LEU A 433 -18.44 -6.32 2.53
CA LEU A 433 -19.86 -6.17 2.84
C LEU A 433 -20.39 -4.88 2.21
N PRO A 434 -21.32 -4.96 1.23
CA PRO A 434 -21.93 -3.76 0.65
C PRO A 434 -22.57 -2.88 1.73
N ASN A 435 -22.44 -1.56 1.58
CA ASN A 435 -22.99 -0.58 2.52
C ASN A 435 -23.89 0.44 1.79
N GLY A 436 -24.92 -0.06 1.10
CA GLY A 436 -25.82 0.77 0.32
C GLY A 436 -25.10 1.51 -0.81
N ARG A 437 -25.07 2.85 -0.75
CA ARG A 437 -24.34 3.73 -1.69
C ARG A 437 -22.95 4.12 -1.20
N GLU A 438 -22.59 3.72 0.01
CA GLU A 438 -21.27 3.98 0.58
C GLU A 438 -20.29 2.88 0.17
N GLU A 439 -19.00 3.13 0.40
CA GLU A 439 -17.97 2.13 0.16
C GLU A 439 -18.26 0.84 0.94
N ALA A 440 -17.96 -0.30 0.31
CA ALA A 440 -18.06 -1.58 0.97
C ALA A 440 -17.18 -1.62 2.21
N ARG A 441 -17.73 -2.18 3.29
CA ARG A 441 -17.01 -2.42 4.54
C ARG A 441 -16.11 -3.64 4.34
N GLU A 442 -14.83 -3.45 4.59
CA GLU A 442 -13.83 -4.50 4.52
C GLU A 442 -13.79 -5.25 5.85
N LEU A 443 -14.16 -6.52 5.82
CA LEU A 443 -14.22 -7.42 6.96
C LEU A 443 -13.19 -8.54 6.82
N PHE A 444 -12.63 -8.97 7.94
CA PHE A 444 -11.77 -10.15 8.03
C PHE A 444 -12.45 -11.14 8.97
N VAL A 445 -12.86 -12.26 8.40
CA VAL A 445 -13.70 -13.26 9.07
C VAL A 445 -12.86 -14.51 9.31
N PRO A 446 -12.78 -15.03 10.55
CA PRO A 446 -12.17 -16.31 10.82
C PRO A 446 -12.78 -17.43 9.96
N ALA A 447 -11.94 -18.23 9.33
CA ALA A 447 -12.34 -19.30 8.43
C ALA A 447 -11.40 -20.50 8.53
N LEU A 448 -11.93 -21.67 8.22
CA LEU A 448 -11.15 -22.88 7.96
C LEU A 448 -10.71 -22.87 6.49
N ILE A 449 -9.41 -22.94 6.26
CA ILE A 449 -8.82 -23.02 4.91
C ILE A 449 -8.32 -24.45 4.71
N PHE A 450 -9.07 -25.22 3.93
CA PHE A 450 -8.79 -26.62 3.64
C PHE A 450 -7.89 -26.74 2.40
N PRO A 451 -6.67 -27.30 2.51
CA PRO A 451 -5.79 -27.46 1.37
C PRO A 451 -6.23 -28.62 0.48
N ILE A 452 -6.08 -28.47 -0.83
CA ILE A 452 -6.19 -29.58 -1.79
C ILE A 452 -4.85 -30.31 -1.85
N LEU A 453 -4.83 -31.62 -1.58
CA LEU A 453 -3.58 -32.39 -1.48
C LEU A 453 -3.09 -32.92 -2.82
N ASN A 454 -4.01 -33.31 -3.70
CA ASN A 454 -3.71 -34.01 -4.95
C ASN A 454 -4.60 -33.46 -6.08
N PRO A 455 -4.32 -32.25 -6.59
CA PRO A 455 -5.09 -31.70 -7.71
C PRO A 455 -4.91 -32.58 -8.97
N PRO A 456 -5.97 -32.74 -9.78
CA PRO A 456 -5.91 -33.58 -10.98
C PRO A 456 -4.90 -33.04 -11.98
N GLN A 457 -4.09 -33.94 -12.56
CA GLN A 457 -3.05 -33.60 -13.53
C GLN A 457 -3.58 -33.58 -14.97
N ASP A 458 -4.59 -34.42 -15.25
CA ASP A 458 -5.15 -34.59 -16.59
C ASP A 458 -6.39 -33.73 -16.86
N ALA A 459 -6.75 -32.86 -15.91
CA ALA A 459 -7.91 -31.98 -16.00
C ALA A 459 -7.57 -30.58 -15.49
N TYR A 460 -8.17 -29.57 -16.10
CA TYR A 460 -8.02 -28.21 -15.63
C TYR A 460 -8.68 -28.05 -14.25
N TYR A 461 -7.87 -27.75 -13.25
CA TYR A 461 -8.30 -27.49 -11.88
C TYR A 461 -7.53 -26.30 -11.31
N PHE A 462 -8.26 -25.33 -10.79
CA PHE A 462 -7.72 -24.00 -10.47
C PHE A 462 -7.91 -23.60 -9.00
N GLN A 463 -8.62 -24.41 -8.21
CA GLN A 463 -8.94 -24.09 -6.82
C GLN A 463 -7.87 -24.68 -5.89
N PRO A 464 -7.00 -23.88 -5.27
CA PRO A 464 -5.96 -24.42 -4.39
C PRO A 464 -6.48 -24.84 -3.01
N ASN A 465 -7.60 -24.25 -2.57
CA ASN A 465 -8.19 -24.47 -1.26
C ASN A 465 -9.72 -24.42 -1.32
N ILE A 466 -10.35 -25.00 -0.29
CA ILE A 466 -11.76 -24.76 0.05
C ILE A 466 -11.81 -23.93 1.33
N VAL A 467 -12.55 -22.82 1.28
CA VAL A 467 -12.67 -21.88 2.39
C VAL A 467 -14.06 -21.98 3.01
N VAL A 468 -14.12 -22.15 4.33
CA VAL A 468 -15.38 -22.19 5.09
C VAL A 468 -15.31 -21.21 6.26
N PRO A 469 -16.06 -20.09 6.24
CA PRO A 469 -16.14 -19.13 7.35
C PRO A 469 -16.69 -19.78 8.61
N LEU A 470 -16.20 -19.36 9.77
CA LEU A 470 -16.65 -19.88 11.06
C LEU A 470 -17.86 -19.11 11.62
N ALA A 471 -18.24 -17.98 11.02
CA ALA A 471 -19.40 -17.20 11.44
C ALA A 471 -20.70 -17.95 11.09
N LYS A 472 -21.49 -18.25 12.13
CA LYS A 472 -22.74 -19.01 12.00
C LYS A 472 -23.72 -18.39 11.01
N GLU A 473 -23.91 -17.08 11.10
CA GLU A 473 -24.83 -16.33 10.24
C GLU A 473 -24.47 -16.43 8.75
N ILE A 474 -23.17 -16.44 8.42
CA ILE A 474 -22.72 -16.59 7.03
C ILE A 474 -23.11 -17.98 6.50
N ILE A 475 -22.82 -19.03 7.25
CA ILE A 475 -23.13 -20.40 6.84
C ILE A 475 -24.65 -20.61 6.74
N ASP A 476 -25.41 -20.16 7.74
CA ASP A 476 -26.87 -20.31 7.77
C ASP A 476 -27.53 -19.58 6.58
N SER A 477 -26.93 -18.49 6.07
CA SER A 477 -27.43 -17.79 4.88
C SER A 477 -27.33 -18.61 3.60
N VAL A 478 -26.28 -19.45 3.47
CA VAL A 478 -26.02 -20.27 2.28
C VAL A 478 -27.03 -21.41 2.20
N ASP A 479 -27.29 -22.09 3.32
CA ASP A 479 -28.24 -23.21 3.37
C ASP A 479 -29.67 -22.77 3.00
N ASN A 480 -30.03 -21.52 3.33
CA ASN A 480 -31.34 -20.95 2.98
C ASN A 480 -31.47 -20.56 1.50
N GLN A 481 -30.35 -20.36 0.79
CA GLN A 481 -30.33 -20.02 -0.64
C GLN A 481 -30.29 -21.26 -1.53
N ILE A 482 -29.72 -22.36 -1.06
CA ILE A 482 -29.76 -23.67 -1.72
C ILE A 482 -31.18 -24.23 -1.55
N ARG A 483 -32.12 -23.82 -2.40
CA ARG A 483 -33.42 -24.51 -2.51
C ARG A 483 -33.14 -25.97 -2.91
N PRO A 484 -33.79 -26.97 -2.31
CA PRO A 484 -33.70 -28.33 -2.79
C PRO A 484 -34.20 -28.34 -4.25
N LEU A 485 -33.35 -28.87 -5.14
CA LEU A 485 -33.71 -29.18 -6.53
C LEU A 485 -34.80 -30.26 -6.58
#